data_AF-A0A2V6V6Z8-F1
#
_entry.id   AF-A0A2V6V6Z8-F1
#
_cell.length_a   1.000
_cell.length_b   1.000
_cell.length_c   1.000
_cell.angle_alpha   90.00
_cell.angle_beta   90.00
_cell.angle_gamma   90.00
#
_symmetry.space_group_name_H-M   'P 1'
#
loop_
_entity.id
_entity.type
_entity.pdbx_description
1 polymer ?
#
loop_
_entity_poly.entity_id
_entity_poly.type
_entity_poly.pdbx_seq_one_letter_code
_entity_poly.pdbx_strand_id
1 'polypeptide(L)'
;MALAAGNPASAWVRCDFLTGGGFIVRDSGAKGTFAIGGSCRPGGDGHGLWGHLEYHDHGTGLNVHWLTITAYIDGGDTSTDPKTHQPTGTRIICGTARTNQFGDVDWAVKAKDVGEPGVDDEFVIKLSQGGVTVYNTLHDSNDTLGGTGPGGGNIQLHKENPSITESFTALNPTTCPAFFATPS
;
A
#
# COMPACT_ATOMS: atom_id res chain seq x y z
N MET A 1 -13.54 48.85 -10.54
CA MET A 1 -13.01 47.84 -11.48
C MET A 1 -12.25 46.83 -10.61
N ALA A 2 -12.92 45.75 -10.20
CA ALA A 2 -12.34 44.74 -9.32
C ALA A 2 -11.88 43.56 -10.19
N LEU A 3 -10.59 43.26 -10.16
CA LEU A 3 -10.01 42.05 -10.74
C LEU A 3 -10.41 40.87 -9.86
N ALA A 4 -11.29 40.00 -10.36
CA ALA A 4 -11.55 38.72 -9.73
C ALA A 4 -10.30 37.84 -9.89
N ALA A 5 -9.60 37.57 -8.79
CA ALA A 5 -8.63 36.49 -8.74
C ALA A 5 -9.39 35.17 -8.91
N GLY A 6 -9.20 34.52 -10.05
CA GLY A 6 -9.71 33.17 -10.26
C GLY A 6 -9.03 32.24 -9.27
N ASN A 7 -9.81 31.56 -8.43
CA ASN A 7 -9.33 30.37 -7.74
C ASN A 7 -8.78 29.41 -8.80
N PRO A 8 -7.57 28.86 -8.67
CA PRO A 8 -7.15 27.78 -9.56
C PRO A 8 -8.19 26.67 -9.43
N ALA A 9 -8.71 26.22 -10.57
CA ALA A 9 -9.59 25.07 -10.62
C ALA A 9 -8.92 23.94 -9.83
N SER A 10 -9.56 23.49 -8.76
CA SER A 10 -9.21 22.22 -8.12
C SER A 10 -9.36 21.18 -9.21
N ALA A 11 -8.24 20.75 -9.79
CA ALA A 11 -8.23 19.55 -10.62
C ALA A 11 -8.83 18.46 -9.74
N TRP A 12 -9.94 17.87 -10.18
CA TRP A 12 -10.42 16.64 -9.58
C TRP A 12 -9.28 15.66 -9.70
N VAL A 13 -8.59 15.35 -8.59
CA VAL A 13 -7.61 14.27 -8.59
C VAL A 13 -8.44 13.01 -8.76
N ARG A 14 -8.49 12.53 -10.01
CA ARG A 14 -9.11 11.25 -10.32
C ARG A 14 -8.24 10.21 -9.64
N CYS A 15 -8.85 9.37 -8.81
CA CYS A 15 -8.06 8.41 -8.08
C CYS A 15 -7.52 7.32 -9.02
N ASP A 16 -6.31 6.88 -8.70
CA ASP A 16 -5.62 5.78 -9.35
C ASP A 16 -5.85 4.45 -8.63
N PHE A 17 -5.11 3.44 -9.05
CA PHE A 17 -5.02 2.16 -8.39
C PHE A 17 -3.59 1.66 -8.44
N LEU A 18 -3.21 0.88 -7.43
CA LEU A 18 -1.92 0.24 -7.34
C LEU A 18 -2.13 -1.27 -7.25
N THR A 19 -1.29 -2.02 -7.96
CA THR A 19 -1.23 -3.48 -7.89
C THR A 19 0.21 -3.90 -7.73
N GLY A 20 0.48 -4.95 -6.98
CA GLY A 20 1.81 -5.50 -6.92
C GLY A 20 1.84 -6.93 -6.39
N GLY A 21 2.97 -7.58 -6.63
CA GLY A 21 3.24 -8.90 -6.09
C GLY A 21 4.71 -9.24 -6.19
N GLY A 22 5.16 -10.11 -5.30
CA GLY A 22 6.57 -10.46 -5.21
C GLY A 22 6.95 -10.93 -3.83
N PHE A 23 8.20 -10.69 -3.46
CA PHE A 23 8.70 -10.91 -2.11
C PHE A 23 9.80 -9.93 -1.74
N ILE A 24 9.80 -9.58 -0.46
CA ILE A 24 10.93 -8.98 0.24
C ILE A 24 11.76 -10.06 0.94
N VAL A 25 13.01 -9.75 1.25
CA VAL A 25 13.88 -10.60 2.06
C VAL A 25 14.00 -9.95 3.44
N ARG A 26 13.50 -10.65 4.47
CA ARG A 26 13.61 -10.25 5.87
C ARG A 26 15.09 -10.28 6.31
N ASP A 27 15.44 -9.56 7.37
CA ASP A 27 16.80 -9.62 7.96
C ASP A 27 17.19 -11.02 8.45
N SER A 28 16.22 -11.89 8.71
CA SER A 28 16.43 -13.32 9.00
C SER A 28 16.91 -14.13 7.78
N GLY A 29 16.90 -13.54 6.58
CA GLY A 29 17.12 -14.20 5.29
C GLY A 29 15.88 -14.91 4.73
N ALA A 30 14.79 -14.96 5.50
CA ALA A 30 13.54 -15.56 5.05
C ALA A 30 12.78 -14.62 4.08
N LYS A 31 11.89 -15.20 3.27
CA LYS A 31 11.07 -14.43 2.33
C LYS A 31 9.77 -13.99 2.98
N GLY A 32 9.35 -12.76 2.71
CA GLY A 32 7.97 -12.30 2.89
C GLY A 32 7.31 -12.14 1.52
N THR A 33 6.50 -13.11 1.10
CA THR A 33 5.77 -13.05 -0.18
C THR A 33 4.48 -12.26 -0.03
N PHE A 34 4.07 -11.54 -1.07
CA PHE A 34 2.84 -10.74 -1.02
C PHE A 34 2.15 -10.63 -2.37
N ALA A 35 0.86 -10.33 -2.30
CA ALA A 35 0.05 -9.77 -3.38
C ALA A 35 -0.78 -8.63 -2.79
N ILE A 36 -0.77 -7.47 -3.44
CA ILE A 36 -1.46 -6.27 -2.96
C ILE A 36 -2.18 -5.58 -4.11
N GLY A 37 -3.39 -5.11 -3.82
CA GLY A 37 -4.14 -4.22 -4.70
C GLY A 37 -4.94 -3.21 -3.90
N GLY A 38 -5.09 -2.00 -4.42
CA GLY A 38 -5.95 -0.99 -3.81
C GLY A 38 -6.30 0.15 -4.75
N SER A 39 -7.46 0.76 -4.52
CA SER A 39 -7.92 1.96 -5.22
C SER A 39 -8.95 2.71 -4.37
N CYS A 40 -9.35 3.91 -4.79
CA CYS A 40 -10.49 4.60 -4.17
C CYS A 40 -11.86 4.05 -4.61
N ARG A 41 -11.90 3.11 -5.56
CA ARG A 41 -13.15 2.53 -6.04
C ARG A 41 -13.82 1.75 -4.91
N PRO A 42 -15.15 1.83 -4.72
CA PRO A 42 -15.87 0.92 -3.84
C PRO A 42 -15.69 -0.54 -4.28
N GLY A 43 -15.54 -1.48 -3.34
CA GLY A 43 -15.35 -2.90 -3.64
C GLY A 43 -16.53 -3.51 -4.42
N GLY A 44 -17.75 -3.04 -4.13
CA GLY A 44 -18.98 -3.49 -4.78
C GLY A 44 -19.49 -4.87 -4.31
N ASP A 45 -18.72 -5.54 -3.45
CA ASP A 45 -18.96 -6.85 -2.86
C ASP A 45 -19.30 -6.79 -1.36
N GLY A 46 -19.49 -5.57 -0.83
CA GLY A 46 -19.72 -5.33 0.60
C GLY A 46 -18.44 -5.15 1.42
N HIS A 47 -17.27 -5.34 0.80
CA HIS A 47 -15.97 -4.99 1.37
C HIS A 47 -15.63 -3.55 0.95
N GLY A 48 -15.10 -2.73 1.87
CA GLY A 48 -15.07 -1.27 1.79
C GLY A 48 -14.60 -0.71 0.43
N LEU A 49 -13.29 -0.52 0.28
CA LEU A 49 -12.68 -0.17 -0.99
C LEU A 49 -12.27 -1.42 -1.77
N TRP A 50 -12.17 -1.31 -3.09
CA TRP A 50 -11.63 -2.35 -3.95
C TRP A 50 -10.15 -2.55 -3.64
N GLY A 51 -9.75 -3.81 -3.53
CA GLY A 51 -8.37 -4.21 -3.33
C GLY A 51 -8.28 -5.58 -2.69
N HIS A 52 -7.07 -5.95 -2.31
CA HIS A 52 -6.78 -7.16 -1.56
C HIS A 52 -5.41 -7.05 -0.90
N LEU A 53 -5.16 -7.90 0.08
CA LEU A 53 -3.83 -8.20 0.60
C LEU A 53 -3.73 -9.71 0.89
N GLU A 54 -2.71 -10.34 0.32
CA GLU A 54 -2.16 -11.60 0.81
C GLU A 54 -0.72 -11.35 1.24
N TYR A 55 -0.33 -11.86 2.40
CA TYR A 55 1.06 -11.83 2.84
C TYR A 55 1.45 -13.10 3.57
N HIS A 56 2.62 -13.65 3.24
CA HIS A 56 3.17 -14.82 3.92
C HIS A 56 4.65 -14.63 4.24
N ASP A 57 4.97 -14.59 5.54
CA ASP A 57 6.35 -14.62 6.04
C ASP A 57 6.78 -16.07 6.29
N HIS A 58 7.72 -16.53 5.47
CA HIS A 58 8.26 -17.87 5.52
C HIS A 58 9.20 -18.12 6.71
N GLY A 59 9.69 -17.08 7.37
CA GLY A 59 10.58 -17.18 8.53
C GLY A 59 9.82 -17.41 9.82
N THR A 60 8.69 -16.71 9.99
CA THR A 60 7.81 -16.85 11.16
C THR A 60 6.64 -17.81 10.92
N GLY A 61 6.33 -18.13 9.67
CA GLY A 61 5.14 -18.90 9.28
C GLY A 61 3.84 -18.08 9.35
N LEU A 62 3.92 -16.74 9.41
CA LEU A 62 2.76 -15.87 9.46
C LEU A 62 2.04 -15.86 8.10
N ASN A 63 0.73 -15.99 8.12
CA ASN A 63 -0.17 -15.79 6.98
C ASN A 63 -1.14 -14.67 7.31
N VAL A 64 -1.35 -13.76 6.36
CA VAL A 64 -2.26 -12.62 6.46
C VAL A 64 -3.16 -12.65 5.24
N HIS A 65 -4.46 -12.79 5.48
CA HIS A 65 -5.51 -12.72 4.47
C HIS A 65 -6.40 -11.53 4.76
N TRP A 66 -6.52 -10.62 3.81
CA TRP A 66 -7.38 -9.44 3.98
C TRP A 66 -8.85 -9.83 4.22
N LEU A 67 -9.55 -8.97 4.95
CA LEU A 67 -11.00 -9.04 5.14
C LEU A 67 -11.67 -7.81 4.54
N THR A 68 -11.06 -6.64 4.62
CA THR A 68 -11.60 -5.42 4.01
C THR A 68 -10.51 -4.39 3.77
N ILE A 69 -10.69 -3.53 2.78
CA ILE A 69 -9.86 -2.34 2.58
C ILE A 69 -10.60 -1.14 3.17
N THR A 70 -9.95 -0.43 4.09
CA THR A 70 -10.52 0.71 4.81
C THR A 70 -9.96 2.04 4.33
N ALA A 71 -8.79 2.05 3.69
CA ALA A 71 -8.18 3.27 3.17
C ALA A 71 -7.28 3.00 1.96
N TYR A 72 -7.33 3.92 1.00
CA TYR A 72 -6.36 4.07 -0.08
C TYR A 72 -5.88 5.52 -0.10
N ILE A 73 -4.59 5.72 0.20
CA ILE A 73 -4.01 7.03 0.54
C ILE A 73 -2.84 7.31 -0.40
N ASP A 74 -2.77 8.55 -0.91
CA ASP A 74 -1.63 9.07 -1.66
C ASP A 74 -0.45 9.36 -0.72
N GLY A 75 0.75 8.86 -1.06
CA GLY A 75 1.99 9.13 -0.34
C GLY A 75 2.61 10.50 -0.64
N GLY A 76 2.11 11.23 -1.64
CA GLY A 76 2.51 12.60 -1.95
C GLY A 76 3.79 12.73 -2.77
N ASP A 77 4.27 11.63 -3.36
CA ASP A 77 5.49 11.54 -4.17
C ASP A 77 5.22 11.06 -5.60
N THR A 78 3.98 11.19 -6.09
CA THR A 78 3.62 10.76 -7.45
C THR A 78 4.44 11.49 -8.51
N SER A 79 5.03 10.69 -9.40
CA SER A 79 5.88 11.14 -10.50
C SER A 79 5.62 10.30 -11.74
N THR A 80 6.50 10.40 -12.74
CA THR A 80 6.45 9.65 -13.99
C THR A 80 7.80 8.99 -14.23
N ASP A 81 7.80 7.68 -14.50
CA ASP A 81 9.00 6.96 -14.94
C ASP A 81 9.50 7.56 -16.27
N PRO A 82 10.75 8.05 -16.33
CA PRO A 82 11.31 8.65 -17.54
C PRO A 82 11.47 7.65 -18.70
N LYS A 83 11.51 6.35 -18.45
CA LYS A 83 11.67 5.31 -19.48
C LYS A 83 10.34 4.89 -20.08
N THR A 84 9.34 4.66 -19.23
CA THR A 84 8.06 4.05 -19.63
C THR A 84 6.93 5.06 -19.72
N HIS A 85 7.10 6.25 -19.14
CA HIS A 85 6.07 7.28 -18.98
C HIS A 85 4.82 6.78 -18.22
N GLN A 86 4.99 5.75 -17.40
CA GLN A 86 3.99 5.31 -16.42
C GLN A 86 4.13 6.11 -15.12
N PRO A 87 3.04 6.31 -14.37
CA PRO A 87 3.13 6.97 -13.09
C PRO A 87 3.91 6.11 -12.11
N THR A 88 4.64 6.76 -11.20
CA THR A 88 5.36 6.13 -10.09
C THR A 88 4.98 6.83 -8.79
N GLY A 89 5.31 6.24 -7.65
CA GLY A 89 5.06 6.83 -6.34
C GLY A 89 4.51 5.85 -5.31
N THR A 90 4.21 6.39 -4.14
CA THR A 90 3.84 5.64 -2.93
C THR A 90 2.33 5.66 -2.72
N ARG A 91 1.76 4.51 -2.34
CA ARG A 91 0.41 4.42 -1.79
C ARG A 91 0.46 3.74 -0.43
N ILE A 92 -0.35 4.25 0.49
CA ILE A 92 -0.62 3.59 1.77
C ILE A 92 -2.00 2.94 1.66
N ILE A 93 -2.03 1.63 1.82
CA ILE A 93 -3.24 0.82 1.76
C ILE A 93 -3.48 0.24 3.14
N CYS A 94 -4.68 0.41 3.66
CA CYS A 94 -5.03 -0.06 5.00
C CYS A 94 -6.30 -0.90 4.97
N GLY A 95 -6.42 -1.77 5.96
CA GLY A 95 -7.57 -2.66 6.05
C GLY A 95 -7.59 -3.47 7.33
N THR A 96 -8.50 -4.44 7.35
CA THR A 96 -8.52 -5.51 8.35
C THR A 96 -8.15 -6.84 7.69
N ALA A 97 -7.60 -7.77 8.48
CA ALA A 97 -7.15 -9.07 8.01
C ALA A 97 -7.34 -10.14 9.09
N ARG A 98 -7.48 -11.40 8.66
CA ARG A 98 -7.34 -12.57 9.51
C ARG A 98 -5.93 -13.12 9.37
N THR A 99 -5.31 -13.45 10.50
CA THR A 99 -3.99 -14.10 10.55
C THR A 99 -4.06 -15.45 11.28
N ASN A 100 -3.09 -16.31 10.99
CA ASN A 100 -2.94 -17.60 11.67
C ASN A 100 -2.26 -17.49 13.06
N GLN A 101 -1.66 -16.34 13.41
CA GLN A 101 -0.91 -16.17 14.67
C GLN A 101 -1.56 -15.18 15.64
N PHE A 102 -2.19 -14.12 15.13
CA PHE A 102 -2.73 -13.02 15.94
C PHE A 102 -4.27 -12.92 15.88
N GLY A 103 -4.93 -13.75 15.08
CA GLY A 103 -6.37 -13.63 14.85
C GLY A 103 -6.70 -12.44 13.93
N ASP A 104 -7.78 -11.71 14.23
CA ASP A 104 -8.15 -10.52 13.47
C ASP A 104 -7.28 -9.33 13.86
N VAL A 105 -6.72 -8.65 12.87
CA VAL A 105 -5.83 -7.51 13.03
C VAL A 105 -6.22 -6.38 12.08
N ASP A 106 -5.79 -5.18 12.42
CA ASP A 106 -5.67 -4.09 11.47
C ASP A 106 -4.32 -4.18 10.75
N TRP A 107 -4.27 -3.73 9.50
CA TRP A 107 -3.03 -3.68 8.73
C TRP A 107 -2.87 -2.39 7.95
N ALA A 108 -1.61 -2.04 7.71
CA ALA A 108 -1.21 -0.96 6.82
C ALA A 108 -0.01 -1.43 5.99
N VAL A 109 -0.08 -1.20 4.68
CA VAL A 109 1.00 -1.44 3.73
C VAL A 109 1.41 -0.11 3.10
N LYS A 110 2.70 0.19 3.11
CA LYS A 110 3.30 1.18 2.21
C LYS A 110 3.85 0.41 1.01
N ALA A 111 3.29 0.66 -0.16
CA ALA A 111 3.76 0.11 -1.43
C ALA A 111 4.21 1.26 -2.34
N LYS A 112 5.39 1.16 -2.92
CA LYS A 112 5.97 2.21 -3.76
C LYS A 112 6.47 1.63 -5.07
N ASP A 113 5.97 2.20 -6.16
CA ASP A 113 6.49 1.99 -7.51
C ASP A 113 7.62 3.00 -7.76
N VAL A 114 8.81 2.50 -8.11
CA VAL A 114 10.02 3.29 -8.43
C VAL A 114 10.31 3.27 -9.94
N GLY A 115 9.46 2.62 -10.73
CA GLY A 115 9.58 2.46 -12.18
C GLY A 115 10.31 1.18 -12.59
N GLU A 116 10.40 0.96 -13.90
CA GLU A 116 10.85 -0.33 -14.41
C GLU A 116 12.39 -0.49 -14.42
N PRO A 117 12.92 -1.66 -13.97
CA PRO A 117 12.29 -2.99 -13.98
C PRO A 117 11.65 -3.49 -12.65
N GLY A 118 11.18 -2.62 -11.75
CA GLY A 118 10.40 -2.98 -10.55
C GLY A 118 11.20 -3.58 -9.37
N VAL A 119 12.47 -3.90 -9.57
CA VAL A 119 13.33 -4.47 -8.50
C VAL A 119 13.58 -3.48 -7.35
N ASP A 120 13.55 -2.19 -7.63
CA ASP A 120 13.75 -1.12 -6.65
C ASP A 120 12.42 -0.69 -5.98
N ASP A 121 11.30 -1.29 -6.35
CA ASP A 121 10.02 -1.04 -5.69
C ASP A 121 10.07 -1.43 -4.22
N GLU A 122 9.32 -0.73 -3.38
CA GLU A 122 9.35 -0.93 -1.92
C GLU A 122 8.02 -1.50 -1.40
N PHE A 123 8.11 -2.46 -0.49
CA PHE A 123 6.96 -3.00 0.24
C PHE A 123 7.25 -3.06 1.74
N VAL A 124 6.42 -2.38 2.53
CA VAL A 124 6.47 -2.43 4.00
C VAL A 124 5.08 -2.75 4.54
N ILE A 125 4.98 -3.72 5.46
CA ILE A 125 3.73 -4.08 6.13
C ILE A 125 3.85 -3.89 7.65
N LYS A 126 2.76 -3.44 8.25
CA LYS A 126 2.56 -3.34 9.70
C LYS A 126 1.19 -3.88 10.09
N LEU A 127 1.15 -4.72 11.12
CA LEU A 127 -0.07 -5.27 11.70
C LEU A 127 -0.22 -4.80 13.15
N SER A 128 -1.46 -4.53 13.55
CA SER A 128 -1.76 -4.14 14.94
C SER A 128 -3.02 -4.80 15.48
N GLN A 129 -3.06 -4.95 16.80
CA GLN A 129 -4.24 -5.36 17.55
C GLN A 129 -4.42 -4.42 18.75
N GLY A 130 -5.59 -3.81 18.87
CA GLY A 130 -5.87 -2.86 19.97
C GLY A 130 -4.94 -1.65 20.00
N GLY A 131 -4.45 -1.20 18.82
CA GLY A 131 -3.52 -0.07 18.71
C GLY A 131 -2.05 -0.39 19.00
N VAL A 132 -1.71 -1.65 19.28
CA VAL A 132 -0.33 -2.10 19.53
C VAL A 132 0.17 -2.90 18.32
N THR A 133 1.41 -2.64 17.91
CA THR A 133 2.07 -3.33 16.80
C THR A 133 2.40 -4.77 17.21
N VAL A 134 1.86 -5.73 16.47
CA VAL A 134 2.10 -7.17 16.68
C VAL A 134 3.07 -7.76 15.65
N TYR A 135 3.23 -7.10 14.50
CA TYR A 135 4.16 -7.48 13.44
C TYR A 135 4.51 -6.27 12.57
N ASN A 136 5.76 -6.16 12.10
CA ASN A 136 6.13 -5.20 11.07
C ASN A 136 7.39 -5.63 10.29
N THR A 137 7.58 -5.01 9.12
CA THR A 137 8.82 -5.10 8.33
C THR A 137 9.63 -3.81 8.32
N LEU A 138 9.14 -2.71 8.92
CA LEU A 138 9.73 -1.37 8.86
C LEU A 138 11.19 -1.30 9.34
N HIS A 139 11.61 -2.24 10.18
CA HIS A 139 12.96 -2.29 10.74
C HIS A 139 13.91 -3.21 9.97
N ASP A 140 13.45 -3.84 8.89
CA ASP A 140 14.35 -4.61 8.03
C ASP A 140 15.33 -3.66 7.34
N SER A 141 16.53 -4.18 7.08
CA SER A 141 17.58 -3.41 6.40
C SER A 141 17.29 -3.13 4.93
N ASN A 142 16.35 -3.86 4.32
CA ASN A 142 15.96 -3.71 2.92
C ASN A 142 14.46 -3.99 2.70
N ASP A 143 13.74 -2.97 2.24
CA ASP A 143 12.31 -3.07 1.90
C ASP A 143 12.06 -3.25 0.40
N THR A 144 13.12 -3.38 -0.42
CA THR A 144 12.99 -3.47 -1.88
C THR A 144 12.58 -4.87 -2.34
N LEU A 145 11.97 -4.95 -3.53
CA LEU A 145 11.61 -6.21 -4.19
C LEU A 145 12.80 -6.89 -4.89
N GLY A 146 14.03 -6.61 -4.47
CA GLY A 146 15.21 -7.07 -5.17
C GLY A 146 16.38 -6.15 -4.91
N GLY A 147 16.24 -4.88 -5.26
CA GLY A 147 17.32 -3.92 -5.30
C GLY A 147 18.55 -4.53 -5.98
N THR A 148 19.67 -4.56 -5.26
CA THR A 148 20.91 -5.22 -5.69
C THR A 148 21.01 -6.71 -5.27
N GLY A 149 20.02 -7.21 -4.53
CA GLY A 149 19.98 -8.54 -3.92
C GLY A 149 18.97 -9.50 -4.55
N PRO A 150 18.62 -10.60 -3.86
CA PRO A 150 17.91 -11.75 -4.43
C PRO A 150 16.38 -11.66 -4.36
N GLY A 151 15.80 -10.47 -4.12
CA GLY A 151 14.34 -10.25 -4.15
C GLY A 151 13.75 -10.43 -5.56
N GLY A 152 12.42 -10.43 -5.66
CA GLY A 152 11.76 -10.33 -6.95
C GLY A 152 10.31 -9.92 -6.85
N GLY A 153 9.81 -9.21 -7.86
CA GLY A 153 8.43 -8.75 -7.92
C GLY A 153 8.29 -7.53 -8.81
N ASN A 154 7.08 -6.97 -8.80
CA ASN A 154 6.80 -5.67 -9.38
C ASN A 154 5.61 -5.04 -8.63
N ILE A 155 5.69 -3.75 -8.35
CA ILE A 155 4.59 -2.89 -7.93
C ILE A 155 4.36 -1.89 -9.06
N GLN A 156 3.10 -1.76 -9.47
CA GLN A 156 2.70 -0.89 -10.55
C GLN A 156 1.67 0.09 -10.04
N LEU A 157 2.01 1.37 -10.09
CA LEU A 157 1.05 2.45 -10.01
C LEU A 157 0.44 2.62 -11.40
N HIS A 158 -0.89 2.63 -11.45
CA HIS A 158 -1.61 2.83 -12.70
C HIS A 158 -2.09 4.25 -12.80
N LYS A 159 -2.34 4.70 -14.03
CA LYS A 159 -2.94 6.01 -14.27
C LYS A 159 -4.33 6.05 -13.66
N GLU A 160 -4.73 7.26 -13.29
CA GLU A 160 -6.09 7.58 -12.90
C GLU A 160 -7.12 6.94 -13.86
N ASN A 161 -8.15 6.32 -13.30
CA ASN A 161 -9.20 5.71 -14.09
C ASN A 161 -10.41 6.65 -14.14
N PRO A 162 -10.86 7.10 -15.34
CA PRO A 162 -12.01 7.98 -15.47
C PRO A 162 -13.31 7.47 -14.85
N SER A 163 -13.43 6.17 -14.61
CA SER A 163 -14.60 5.58 -13.94
C SER A 163 -14.52 5.59 -12.42
N ILE A 164 -13.38 5.94 -11.82
CA ILE A 164 -13.22 6.15 -10.39
C ILE A 164 -13.48 7.63 -10.13
N THR A 165 -14.58 7.91 -9.42
CA THR A 165 -15.04 9.28 -9.14
C THR A 165 -14.74 9.71 -7.70
N GLU A 166 -14.32 8.75 -6.90
CA GLU A 166 -13.94 8.88 -5.51
C GLU A 166 -12.53 9.46 -5.37
N SER A 167 -12.29 10.13 -4.25
CA SER A 167 -10.99 10.70 -3.90
C SER A 167 -10.22 9.81 -2.93
N PHE A 168 -8.92 10.07 -2.79
CA PHE A 168 -8.10 9.42 -1.78
C PHE A 168 -8.70 9.55 -0.38
N THR A 169 -8.55 8.49 0.39
CA THR A 169 -8.85 8.51 1.83
C THR A 169 -7.80 9.37 2.52
N ALA A 170 -8.20 10.19 3.50
CA ALA A 170 -7.24 10.89 4.34
C ALA A 170 -6.54 9.91 5.28
N LEU A 171 -5.22 10.03 5.45
CA LEU A 171 -4.48 9.24 6.45
C LEU A 171 -4.94 9.64 7.86
N ASN A 172 -5.65 8.74 8.54
CA ASN A 172 -6.15 8.99 9.90
C ASN A 172 -6.23 7.68 10.72
N PRO A 173 -6.20 7.76 12.07
CA PRO A 173 -6.19 6.57 12.93
C PRO A 173 -7.46 5.71 12.86
N THR A 174 -8.58 6.25 12.39
CA THR A 174 -9.84 5.49 12.31
C THR A 174 -9.86 4.56 11.10
N THR A 175 -9.37 5.02 9.95
CA THR A 175 -9.36 4.21 8.72
C THR A 175 -8.04 3.49 8.50
N CYS A 176 -6.98 3.87 9.21
CA CYS A 176 -5.67 3.23 9.12
C CYS A 176 -4.98 3.06 10.49
N PRO A 177 -5.62 2.39 11.47
CA PRO A 177 -5.10 2.30 12.83
C PRO A 177 -3.70 1.67 12.92
N ALA A 178 -3.40 0.64 12.12
CA ALA A 178 -2.10 -0.02 12.14
C ALA A 178 -0.93 0.91 11.79
N PHE A 179 -1.14 1.90 10.93
CA PHE A 179 -0.12 2.90 10.62
C PHE A 179 0.31 3.66 11.89
N PHE A 180 -0.67 4.03 12.73
CA PHE A 180 -0.46 4.80 13.96
C PHE A 180 -0.16 3.95 15.20
N ALA A 181 -0.21 2.62 15.10
CA ALA A 181 -0.02 1.73 16.24
C ALA A 181 1.37 1.93 16.90
N THR A 182 1.44 1.85 18.22
CA THR A 182 2.71 1.97 18.95
C THR A 182 3.48 0.64 18.89
N PRO A 183 4.82 0.64 19.05
CA PRO A 183 5.57 -0.60 19.27
C PRO A 183 5.03 -1.37 20.49
N SER A 184 5.17 -2.70 20.47
CA SER A 184 4.92 -3.56 21.63
C SER A 184 6.06 -3.51 22.63
#